data_AF-W0A9L2-F1
#
_entry.id   AF-W0A9L2-F1
#
_cell.length_a   1.000
_cell.length_b   1.000
_cell.length_c   1.000
_cell.angle_alpha   90.00
_cell.angle_beta   90.00
_cell.angle_gamma   90.00
#
_symmetry.space_group_name_H-M   'P 1'
#
loop_
_entity.id
_entity.type
_entity.pdbx_description
1 polymer ?
#
loop_
_entity_poly.entity_id
_entity_poly.type
_entity_poly.pdbx_seq_one_letter_code
_entity_poly.pdbx_strand_id
1 'polypeptide(L)'
;MRDGEGAVLASEVFGFHGGEPRWWEAPQLALSSPIVHACRVEAEPFWCNGHGFHTRLPNPLLDAIDLHDFRIRAMTAAALVVPIHLPFGQIAAASFLSPEKETNDLSQAYAHAADALAVLARAFVQSYVKVTERARPGLAGVSLTKREVECLRWAAAGKTNDEIGMILGLQRTTVRFHIRSASVKLDAVNRDQTLFKAAQLGFLGMIR
;
A
#
# COMPACT_ATOMS: atom_id res chain seq x y z
N MET A 1 3.93 0.73 -14.98
CA MET A 1 4.86 -0.40 -15.22
C MET A 1 5.36 -0.30 -16.66
N ARG A 2 6.66 -0.48 -16.89
CA ARG A 2 7.31 -0.43 -18.20
C ARG A 2 8.25 -1.63 -18.35
N ASP A 3 8.48 -2.10 -19.58
CA ASP A 3 9.47 -3.13 -19.86
C ASP A 3 10.91 -2.57 -19.89
N GLY A 4 11.88 -3.42 -20.24
CA GLY A 4 13.29 -3.06 -20.32
C GLY A 4 13.64 -2.06 -21.44
N GLU A 5 12.77 -1.91 -22.44
CA GLU A 5 12.91 -0.94 -23.54
C GLU A 5 12.16 0.37 -23.24
N GLY A 6 11.42 0.42 -22.12
CA GLY A 6 10.68 1.59 -21.67
C GLY A 6 9.23 1.64 -22.18
N ALA A 7 8.75 0.61 -22.87
CA ALA A 7 7.38 0.54 -23.35
C ALA A 7 6.40 0.28 -22.19
N VAL A 8 5.19 0.83 -22.26
CA VAL A 8 4.21 0.76 -21.17
C VAL A 8 3.47 -0.59 -21.22
N LEU A 9 3.65 -1.43 -20.21
CA LEU A 9 3.03 -2.77 -20.18
C LEU A 9 1.51 -2.73 -20.32
N ALA A 10 0.86 -1.69 -19.80
CA ALA A 10 -0.59 -1.54 -19.90
C ALA A 10 -1.07 -1.49 -21.36
N SER A 11 -0.36 -0.78 -22.25
CA SER A 11 -0.71 -0.76 -23.68
C SER A 11 -0.17 -1.98 -24.39
N GLU A 12 1.13 -2.26 -24.28
CA GLU A 12 1.82 -3.22 -25.16
C GLU A 12 1.51 -4.68 -24.82
N VAL A 13 1.25 -4.99 -23.55
CA VAL A 13 1.05 -6.37 -23.08
C VAL A 13 -0.40 -6.63 -22.74
N PHE A 14 -1.05 -5.68 -22.05
CA PHE A 14 -2.41 -5.86 -21.56
C PHE A 14 -3.49 -5.29 -22.49
N GLY A 15 -3.10 -4.68 -23.61
CA GLY A 15 -4.04 -4.23 -24.64
C GLY A 15 -4.91 -3.04 -24.24
N PHE A 16 -4.55 -2.29 -23.19
CA PHE A 16 -5.23 -1.04 -22.83
C PHE A 16 -4.81 0.09 -23.78
N HIS A 17 -5.24 -0.01 -25.04
CA HIS A 17 -4.99 0.98 -26.09
C HIS A 17 -5.91 2.22 -25.92
N GLY A 18 -5.49 3.38 -26.46
CA GLY A 18 -6.03 4.71 -26.12
C GLY A 18 -7.49 4.97 -26.54
N GLY A 19 -8.16 5.87 -25.79
CA GLY A 19 -9.51 6.38 -26.06
C GLY A 19 -10.34 6.65 -24.78
N GLU A 20 -10.06 5.91 -23.71
CA GLU A 20 -10.70 6.06 -22.41
C GLU A 20 -9.76 6.72 -21.40
N PRO A 21 -10.29 7.45 -20.40
CA PRO A 21 -9.45 7.94 -19.31
C PRO A 21 -8.68 6.78 -18.70
N ARG A 22 -7.40 7.01 -18.37
CA ARG A 22 -6.51 5.98 -17.82
C ARG A 22 -6.21 6.27 -16.37
N TRP A 23 -6.24 5.24 -15.54
CA TRP A 23 -6.02 5.40 -14.11
C TRP A 23 -4.61 5.95 -13.79
N TRP A 24 -3.60 5.68 -14.62
CA TRP A 24 -2.24 6.24 -14.45
C TRP A 24 -2.07 7.66 -15.01
N GLU A 25 -3.03 8.18 -15.77
CA GLU A 25 -3.05 9.55 -16.29
C GLU A 25 -3.83 10.50 -15.39
N ALA A 26 -4.63 9.96 -14.47
CA ALA A 26 -5.41 10.71 -13.49
C ALA A 26 -4.95 10.36 -12.05
N PRO A 27 -3.82 10.93 -11.57
CA PRO A 27 -3.24 10.62 -10.25
C PRO A 27 -4.21 10.86 -9.09
N GLN A 28 -5.22 11.72 -9.27
CA GLN A 28 -6.31 11.93 -8.32
C GLN A 28 -7.15 10.67 -8.06
N LEU A 29 -7.23 9.74 -9.00
CA LEU A 29 -7.95 8.47 -8.80
C LEU A 29 -7.29 7.58 -7.75
N ALA A 30 -5.96 7.64 -7.60
CA ALA A 30 -5.29 6.98 -6.48
C ALA A 30 -5.72 7.56 -5.12
N LEU A 31 -6.25 8.79 -5.11
CA LEU A 31 -6.71 9.48 -3.92
C LEU A 31 -8.22 9.33 -3.69
N SER A 32 -9.02 9.13 -4.74
CA SER A 32 -10.49 9.13 -4.65
C SER A 32 -11.17 7.82 -5.06
N SER A 33 -10.47 6.88 -5.66
CA SER A 33 -11.06 5.62 -6.11
C SER A 33 -11.48 4.76 -4.91
N PRO A 34 -12.75 4.31 -4.86
CA PRO A 34 -13.22 3.42 -3.80
C PRO A 34 -12.46 2.08 -3.80
N ILE A 35 -11.99 1.61 -4.96
CA ILE A 35 -11.14 0.41 -5.08
C ILE A 35 -9.81 0.59 -4.34
N VAL A 36 -9.16 1.75 -4.53
CA VAL A 36 -7.87 2.03 -3.88
C VAL A 36 -8.04 2.19 -2.37
N HIS A 37 -9.15 2.77 -1.92
CA HIS A 37 -9.48 2.86 -0.50
C HIS A 37 -9.71 1.48 0.12
N ALA A 38 -10.42 0.59 -0.57
CA ALA A 38 -10.63 -0.79 -0.12
C ALA A 38 -9.31 -1.54 0.07
N CYS A 39 -8.36 -1.41 -0.84
CA CYS A 39 -7.03 -2.04 -0.71
C CYS A 39 -6.19 -1.53 0.49
N ARG A 40 -6.60 -0.44 1.17
CA ARG A 40 -5.96 0.03 2.41
C ARG A 40 -6.42 -0.76 3.64
N VAL A 41 -7.60 -1.36 3.58
CA VAL A 41 -8.26 -2.02 4.72
C VAL A 41 -8.61 -3.49 4.44
N GLU A 42 -8.39 -3.97 3.21
CA GLU A 42 -8.61 -5.34 2.78
C GLU A 42 -7.33 -5.94 2.17
N ALA A 43 -7.09 -7.21 2.47
CA ALA A 43 -5.96 -8.00 1.99
C ALA A 43 -6.40 -9.23 1.18
N GLU A 44 -7.65 -9.69 1.31
CA GLU A 44 -8.18 -10.76 0.47
C GLU A 44 -8.73 -10.24 -0.86
N PRO A 45 -8.79 -11.10 -1.90
CA PRO A 45 -9.49 -10.74 -3.12
C PRO A 45 -10.95 -10.42 -2.83
N PHE A 46 -11.46 -9.38 -3.46
CA PHE A 46 -12.86 -9.01 -3.42
C PHE A 46 -13.37 -8.73 -4.84
N TRP A 47 -14.67 -8.71 -5.01
CA TRP A 47 -15.26 -8.01 -6.15
C TRP A 47 -16.15 -6.89 -5.64
N CYS A 48 -16.32 -5.84 -6.44
CA CYS A 48 -17.08 -4.67 -6.04
C CYS A 48 -17.78 -4.03 -7.23
N ASN A 49 -18.84 -3.29 -6.93
CA ASN A 49 -19.58 -2.46 -7.87
C ASN A 49 -20.14 -1.23 -7.13
N GLY A 50 -21.04 -0.48 -7.77
CA GLY A 50 -21.71 0.67 -7.15
C GLY A 50 -22.62 0.34 -5.95
N HIS A 51 -22.83 -0.93 -5.63
CA HIS A 51 -23.71 -1.38 -4.54
C HIS A 51 -22.95 -1.94 -3.33
N GLY A 52 -21.66 -2.25 -3.46
CA GLY A 52 -20.91 -2.82 -2.34
C GLY A 52 -19.56 -3.41 -2.70
N PHE A 53 -18.86 -3.82 -1.64
CA PHE A 53 -17.70 -4.71 -1.70
C PHE A 53 -18.11 -6.09 -1.24
N HIS A 54 -17.60 -7.11 -1.92
CA HIS A 54 -17.96 -8.51 -1.71
C HIS A 54 -16.69 -9.33 -1.55
N THR A 55 -16.47 -9.74 -0.31
CA THR A 55 -15.33 -10.52 0.17
C THR A 55 -15.78 -11.93 0.55
N ARG A 56 -14.84 -12.83 0.86
CA ARG A 56 -15.18 -14.17 1.37
C ARG A 56 -15.59 -14.08 2.84
N LEU A 57 -14.90 -13.26 3.61
CA LEU A 57 -15.21 -12.93 4.99
C LEU A 57 -15.64 -11.46 5.07
N PRO A 58 -16.78 -11.13 5.70
CA PRO A 58 -17.23 -9.75 5.83
C PRO A 58 -16.17 -8.86 6.49
N ASN A 59 -15.96 -7.67 5.92
CA ASN A 59 -15.07 -6.65 6.46
C ASN A 59 -15.85 -5.34 6.68
N PRO A 60 -16.24 -5.00 7.92
CA PRO A 60 -17.04 -3.80 8.22
C PRO A 60 -16.37 -2.47 7.82
N LEU A 61 -15.05 -2.45 7.64
CA LEU A 61 -14.34 -1.26 7.19
C LEU A 61 -14.64 -0.93 5.72
N LEU A 62 -15.02 -1.93 4.91
CA LEU A 62 -15.42 -1.72 3.52
C LEU A 62 -16.78 -1.03 3.42
N ASP A 63 -17.69 -1.31 4.36
CA ASP A 63 -19.03 -0.70 4.40
C ASP A 63 -18.97 0.81 4.67
N ALA A 64 -17.87 1.30 5.26
CA ALA A 64 -17.64 2.71 5.52
C ALA A 64 -17.09 3.49 4.31
N ILE A 65 -16.74 2.79 3.21
CA ILE A 65 -16.22 3.43 2.00
C ILE A 65 -17.40 4.02 1.22
N ASP A 66 -17.31 5.32 0.94
CA ASP A 66 -18.28 6.00 0.10
C ASP A 66 -18.28 5.39 -1.33
N LEU A 67 -19.46 5.02 -1.84
CA LEU A 67 -19.67 4.46 -3.18
C LEU A 67 -20.38 5.42 -4.14
N HIS A 68 -20.64 6.67 -3.74
CA HIS A 68 -21.21 7.68 -4.63
C HIS A 68 -20.40 7.82 -5.92
N ASP A 69 -21.05 7.93 -7.08
CA ASP A 69 -20.37 7.99 -8.38
C ASP A 69 -19.30 6.90 -8.59
N PHE A 70 -19.52 5.68 -8.06
CA PHE A 70 -18.56 4.57 -8.14
C PHE A 70 -18.02 4.41 -9.56
N ARG A 71 -18.90 4.37 -10.56
CA ARG A 71 -18.50 4.15 -11.96
C ARG A 71 -17.54 5.21 -12.48
N ILE A 72 -17.68 6.46 -12.04
CA ILE A 72 -16.80 7.57 -12.42
C ILE A 72 -15.45 7.45 -11.68
N ARG A 73 -15.48 7.21 -10.37
CA ARG A 73 -14.26 7.16 -9.53
C ARG A 73 -13.47 5.86 -9.65
N ALA A 74 -14.13 4.75 -9.95
CA ALA A 74 -13.52 3.45 -10.20
C ALA A 74 -13.27 3.20 -11.69
N MET A 75 -13.87 4.02 -12.57
CA MET A 75 -13.76 3.92 -14.04
C MET A 75 -14.25 2.59 -14.61
N THR A 76 -15.16 1.93 -13.90
CA THR A 76 -15.76 0.64 -14.28
C THR A 76 -17.10 0.46 -13.58
N ALA A 77 -18.00 -0.33 -14.15
CA ALA A 77 -19.24 -0.72 -13.48
C ALA A 77 -18.97 -1.69 -12.31
N ALA A 78 -18.07 -2.65 -12.51
CA ALA A 78 -17.62 -3.60 -11.51
C ALA A 78 -16.15 -3.99 -11.71
N ALA A 79 -15.50 -4.49 -10.67
CA ALA A 79 -14.14 -5.03 -10.72
C ALA A 79 -13.98 -6.20 -9.76
N LEU A 80 -13.23 -7.22 -10.17
CA LEU A 80 -12.58 -8.17 -9.27
C LEU A 80 -11.20 -7.61 -8.95
N VAL A 81 -10.89 -7.45 -7.68
CA VAL A 81 -9.67 -6.77 -7.23
C VAL A 81 -8.88 -7.69 -6.32
N VAL A 82 -7.59 -7.78 -6.60
CA VAL A 82 -6.59 -8.40 -5.73
C VAL A 82 -5.74 -7.29 -5.12
N PRO A 83 -5.89 -7.02 -3.81
CA PRO A 83 -4.95 -6.16 -3.08
C PRO A 83 -3.54 -6.75 -3.11
N ILE A 84 -2.54 -5.90 -3.34
CA ILE A 84 -1.12 -6.28 -3.32
C ILE A 84 -0.38 -5.33 -2.38
N HIS A 85 -0.02 -5.83 -1.20
CA HIS A 85 0.82 -5.12 -0.24
C HIS A 85 2.30 -5.47 -0.48
N LEU A 86 3.08 -4.45 -0.82
CA LEU A 86 4.50 -4.56 -1.13
C LEU A 86 5.34 -4.11 0.09
N PRO A 87 6.64 -4.47 0.14
CA PRO A 87 7.55 -3.97 1.15
C PRO A 87 7.51 -2.43 1.30
N PHE A 88 7.88 -1.93 2.48
CA PHE A 88 7.92 -0.50 2.79
C PHE A 88 6.54 0.19 2.84
N GLY A 89 5.47 -0.57 3.15
CA GLY A 89 4.11 -0.05 3.29
C GLY A 89 3.48 0.40 1.98
N GLN A 90 4.00 -0.06 0.84
CA GLN A 90 3.44 0.24 -0.48
C GLN A 90 2.18 -0.59 -0.73
N ILE A 91 1.16 0.04 -1.30
CA ILE A 91 -0.12 -0.59 -1.64
C ILE A 91 -0.31 -0.50 -3.14
N ALA A 92 -0.58 -1.64 -3.76
CA ALA A 92 -0.97 -1.79 -5.15
C ALA A 92 -2.27 -2.59 -5.25
N ALA A 93 -2.89 -2.58 -6.43
CA ALA A 93 -4.07 -3.36 -6.73
C ALA A 93 -3.94 -3.94 -8.14
N ALA A 94 -4.31 -5.21 -8.30
CA ALA A 94 -4.57 -5.77 -9.62
C ALA A 94 -6.09 -5.87 -9.80
N SER A 95 -6.63 -5.15 -10.78
CA SER A 95 -8.06 -5.13 -11.08
C SER A 95 -8.33 -5.88 -12.38
N PHE A 96 -9.30 -6.78 -12.34
CA PHE A 96 -9.77 -7.58 -13.46
C PHE A 96 -11.18 -7.13 -13.79
N LEU A 97 -11.39 -6.72 -15.03
CA LEU A 97 -12.64 -6.14 -15.53
C LEU A 97 -13.31 -7.12 -16.49
N SER A 98 -14.65 -7.07 -16.56
CA SER A 98 -15.38 -7.77 -17.62
C SER A 98 -15.06 -7.14 -18.98
N PRO A 99 -14.88 -7.93 -20.06
CA PRO A 99 -14.86 -7.40 -21.42
C PRO A 99 -16.16 -6.68 -21.79
N GLU A 100 -17.28 -7.10 -21.20
CA GLU A 100 -18.59 -6.46 -21.34
C GLU A 100 -18.72 -5.33 -20.31
N LYS A 101 -18.51 -4.08 -20.75
CA LYS A 101 -18.40 -2.87 -19.89
C LYS A 101 -19.60 -2.60 -18.97
N GLU A 102 -20.78 -3.09 -19.34
CA GLU A 102 -22.00 -2.94 -18.55
C GLU A 102 -22.20 -4.06 -17.51
N THR A 103 -21.29 -5.04 -17.46
CA THR A 103 -21.33 -6.10 -16.45
C THR A 103 -21.17 -5.48 -15.07
N ASN A 104 -22.21 -5.62 -14.25
CA ASN A 104 -22.24 -5.05 -12.90
C ASN A 104 -22.22 -6.11 -11.79
N ASP A 105 -22.24 -7.39 -12.14
CA ASP A 105 -22.16 -8.51 -11.21
C ASP A 105 -21.00 -9.42 -11.63
N LEU A 106 -20.05 -9.62 -10.72
CA LEU A 106 -18.89 -10.49 -10.92
C LEU A 106 -18.87 -11.65 -9.93
N SER A 107 -19.97 -11.94 -9.24
CA SER A 107 -20.07 -12.99 -8.21
C SER A 107 -19.65 -14.36 -8.72
N GLN A 108 -20.11 -14.76 -9.92
CA GLN A 108 -19.74 -16.05 -10.52
C GLN A 108 -18.26 -16.10 -10.89
N ALA A 109 -17.74 -15.04 -11.51
CA ALA A 109 -16.32 -14.94 -11.89
C ALA A 109 -15.42 -14.95 -10.64
N TYR A 110 -15.83 -14.24 -9.59
CA TYR A 110 -15.17 -14.22 -8.29
C TYR A 110 -15.11 -15.62 -7.67
N ALA A 111 -16.26 -16.30 -7.56
CA ALA A 111 -16.32 -17.65 -7.00
C ALA A 111 -15.46 -18.66 -7.78
N HIS A 112 -15.32 -18.47 -9.09
CA HIS A 112 -14.55 -19.37 -9.94
C HIS A 112 -13.04 -19.09 -9.93
N ALA A 113 -12.63 -17.82 -9.96
CA ALA A 113 -11.26 -17.43 -10.34
C ALA A 113 -10.50 -16.60 -9.29
N ALA A 114 -11.15 -16.11 -8.23
CA ALA A 114 -10.52 -15.15 -7.31
C ALA A 114 -9.20 -15.65 -6.71
N ASP A 115 -9.14 -16.91 -6.26
CA ASP A 115 -7.93 -17.47 -5.65
C ASP A 115 -6.78 -17.63 -6.65
N ALA A 116 -7.09 -18.13 -7.85
CA ALA A 116 -6.10 -18.27 -8.90
C ALA A 116 -5.55 -16.90 -9.35
N LEU A 117 -6.43 -15.93 -9.57
CA LEU A 117 -6.04 -14.55 -9.90
C LEU A 117 -5.22 -13.90 -8.79
N ALA A 118 -5.52 -14.18 -7.52
CA ALA A 118 -4.75 -13.67 -6.40
C ALA A 118 -3.29 -14.14 -6.43
N VAL A 119 -3.07 -15.43 -6.67
CA VAL A 119 -1.73 -16.02 -6.80
C VAL A 119 -0.99 -15.41 -7.97
N LEU A 120 -1.63 -15.36 -9.15
CA LEU A 120 -1.01 -14.85 -10.38
C LEU A 120 -0.68 -13.36 -10.29
N ALA A 121 -1.61 -12.54 -9.80
CA ALA A 121 -1.41 -11.10 -9.65
C ALA A 121 -0.27 -10.78 -8.70
N ARG A 122 -0.23 -11.44 -7.54
CA ARG A 122 0.85 -11.28 -6.57
C ARG A 122 2.20 -11.70 -7.15
N ALA A 123 2.25 -12.87 -7.80
CA ALA A 123 3.47 -13.37 -8.42
C ALA A 123 3.98 -12.41 -9.51
N PHE A 124 3.09 -11.92 -10.38
CA PHE A 124 3.42 -10.95 -11.41
C PHE A 124 4.01 -9.66 -10.83
N VAL A 125 3.30 -9.00 -9.91
CA VAL A 125 3.75 -7.70 -9.37
C VAL A 125 5.02 -7.85 -8.55
N GLN A 126 5.15 -8.91 -7.75
CA GLN A 126 6.39 -9.17 -6.99
C GLN A 126 7.58 -9.40 -7.92
N SER A 127 7.39 -10.16 -9.00
CA SER A 127 8.47 -10.43 -9.96
C SER A 127 8.85 -9.17 -10.73
N TYR A 128 7.86 -8.38 -11.13
CA TYR A 128 8.07 -7.09 -11.79
C TYR A 128 8.87 -6.13 -10.89
N VAL A 129 8.47 -5.97 -9.62
CA VAL A 129 9.17 -5.11 -8.66
C VAL A 129 10.62 -5.56 -8.47
N LYS A 130 10.87 -6.87 -8.32
CA LYS A 130 12.23 -7.41 -8.16
C LYS A 130 13.14 -7.13 -9.36
N VAL A 131 12.61 -7.15 -10.58
CA VAL A 131 13.38 -6.94 -11.80
C VAL A 131 13.57 -5.45 -12.11
N THR A 132 12.61 -4.60 -11.72
CA THR A 132 12.63 -3.16 -12.08
C THR A 132 13.16 -2.26 -10.98
N GLU A 133 13.00 -2.61 -9.70
CA GLU A 133 13.63 -1.88 -8.62
C GLU A 133 15.11 -2.26 -8.55
N ARG A 134 15.99 -1.30 -8.86
CA ARG A 134 17.41 -1.42 -8.54
C ARG A 134 17.54 -1.66 -7.04
N ALA A 135 18.35 -2.65 -6.65
CA ALA A 135 18.60 -2.96 -5.25
C ALA A 135 18.83 -1.66 -4.48
N ARG A 136 18.03 -1.39 -3.43
CA ARG A 136 18.30 -0.32 -2.47
C ARG A 136 19.35 -0.83 -1.50
N PRO A 137 20.65 -0.65 -1.77
CA PRO A 137 21.69 -1.28 -0.98
C PRO A 137 21.65 -0.63 0.40
N GLY A 138 21.41 -1.41 1.45
CA GLY A 138 21.46 -0.94 2.84
C GLY A 138 20.20 -1.17 3.68
N LEU A 139 19.00 -1.30 3.09
CA LEU A 139 17.77 -1.44 3.88
C LEU A 139 17.56 -2.85 4.46
N ALA A 140 18.05 -3.90 3.79
CA ALA A 140 17.84 -5.28 4.22
C ALA A 140 18.64 -5.70 5.48
N GLY A 141 19.63 -4.91 5.89
CA GLY A 141 20.51 -5.22 7.03
C GLY A 141 20.41 -4.23 8.20
N VAL A 142 19.48 -3.29 8.17
CA VAL A 142 19.34 -2.31 9.25
C VAL A 142 18.85 -3.00 10.52
N SER A 143 19.52 -2.76 11.64
CA SER A 143 19.11 -3.23 12.96
C SER A 143 19.14 -2.09 13.96
N LEU A 144 18.02 -1.89 14.67
CA LEU A 144 17.89 -0.89 15.72
C LEU A 144 17.97 -1.54 17.09
N THR A 145 18.54 -0.83 18.06
CA THR A 145 18.54 -1.29 19.46
C THR A 145 17.16 -1.15 20.09
N LYS A 146 16.90 -1.89 21.18
CA LYS A 146 15.64 -1.76 21.94
C LYS A 146 15.39 -0.31 22.36
N ARG A 147 16.41 0.40 22.85
CA ARG A 147 16.31 1.79 23.29
C ARG A 147 16.06 2.77 22.14
N GLU A 148 16.64 2.52 20.97
CA GLU A 148 16.32 3.28 19.75
C GLU A 148 14.84 3.12 19.39
N VAL A 149 14.34 1.88 19.33
CA VAL A 149 12.94 1.59 19.01
C VAL A 149 11.99 2.19 20.05
N GLU A 150 12.29 2.09 21.34
CA GLU A 150 11.47 2.72 22.41
C GLU A 150 11.39 4.24 22.25
N CYS A 151 12.53 4.91 22.01
CA CYS A 151 12.54 6.36 21.76
C CYS A 151 11.74 6.71 20.51
N LEU A 152 11.90 5.97 19.41
CA LEU A 152 11.17 6.20 18.17
C LEU A 152 9.66 5.95 18.32
N ARG A 153 9.23 4.96 19.11
CA ARG A 153 7.80 4.69 19.37
C ARG A 153 7.11 5.87 20.03
N TRP A 154 7.68 6.39 21.11
CA TRP A 154 7.12 7.58 21.77
C TRP A 154 7.22 8.83 20.92
N ALA A 155 8.31 8.96 20.16
CA ALA A 155 8.46 10.04 19.19
C ALA A 155 7.37 9.99 18.10
N ALA A 156 7.00 8.80 17.64
CA ALA A 156 5.93 8.59 16.66
C ALA A 156 4.54 8.89 17.25
N ALA A 157 4.35 8.67 18.56
CA ALA A 157 3.18 9.09 19.31
C ALA A 157 3.14 10.60 19.65
N GLY A 158 4.03 11.40 19.04
CA GLY A 158 4.05 12.86 19.18
C GLY A 158 4.78 13.41 20.40
N LYS A 159 5.48 12.58 21.18
CA LYS A 159 6.19 13.03 22.39
C LYS A 159 7.49 13.77 22.08
N THR A 160 7.73 14.86 22.80
CA THR A 160 9.00 15.60 22.79
C THR A 160 10.12 14.78 23.45
N ASN A 161 11.39 15.12 23.19
CA ASN A 161 12.52 14.42 23.83
C ASN A 161 12.50 14.49 25.36
N ASP A 162 11.94 15.58 25.91
CA ASP A 162 11.80 15.79 27.35
C ASP A 162 10.72 14.86 27.92
N GLU A 163 9.55 14.76 27.28
CA GLU A 163 8.51 13.79 27.65
C GLU A 163 8.97 12.35 27.52
N ILE A 164 9.66 12.00 26.44
CA ILE A 164 10.24 10.66 26.24
C ILE A 164 11.23 10.36 27.38
N GLY A 165 12.04 11.35 27.77
CA GLY A 165 12.97 11.22 28.88
C GLY A 165 12.26 10.92 30.20
N MET A 166 11.19 11.65 30.49
CA MET A 166 10.34 11.40 31.67
C MET A 166 9.72 10.00 31.64
N ILE A 167 9.21 9.56 30.49
CA ILE A 167 8.57 8.23 30.34
C ILE A 167 9.59 7.09 30.49
N LEU A 168 10.79 7.23 29.93
CA LEU A 168 11.80 6.17 29.89
C LEU A 168 12.83 6.23 31.03
N GLY A 169 12.75 7.26 31.90
CA GLY A 169 13.76 7.51 32.94
C GLY A 169 15.12 7.91 32.36
N LEU A 170 15.13 8.68 31.27
CA LEU A 170 16.33 9.12 30.54
C LEU A 170 16.44 10.64 30.54
N GLN A 171 17.67 11.14 30.40
CA GLN A 171 17.86 12.57 30.11
C GLN A 171 17.46 12.88 28.66
N ARG A 172 16.98 14.09 28.41
CA ARG A 172 16.66 14.62 27.06
C ARG A 172 17.81 14.41 26.06
N THR A 173 19.05 14.59 26.51
CA THR A 173 20.27 14.38 25.73
C THR A 173 20.47 12.93 25.34
N THR A 174 20.19 11.98 26.23
CA THR A 174 20.24 10.53 25.98
C THR A 174 19.17 10.09 24.99
N VAL A 175 17.95 10.62 25.11
CA VAL A 175 16.90 10.38 24.10
C VAL A 175 17.34 10.88 22.73
N ARG A 176 17.86 12.11 22.66
CA ARG A 176 18.39 12.68 21.41
C ARG A 176 19.52 11.83 20.82
N PHE A 177 20.37 11.26 21.65
CA PHE A 177 21.43 10.35 21.21
C PHE A 177 20.86 9.09 20.57
N HIS A 178 19.89 8.42 21.20
CA HIS A 178 19.26 7.22 20.63
C HIS A 178 18.55 7.52 19.30
N ILE A 179 17.77 8.61 19.23
CA ILE A 179 17.10 8.99 17.97
C ILE A 179 18.13 9.27 16.88
N ARG A 180 19.21 10.01 17.16
CA ARG A 180 20.28 10.29 16.18
C ARG A 180 20.99 9.01 15.73
N SER A 181 21.25 8.08 16.65
CA SER A 181 21.84 6.78 16.30
C SER A 181 20.94 6.01 15.33
N ALA A 182 19.63 5.97 15.60
CA ALA A 182 18.67 5.36 14.69
C ALA A 182 18.62 6.07 13.32
N SER A 183 18.66 7.41 13.29
CA SER A 183 18.70 8.18 12.04
C SER A 183 19.88 7.77 11.17
N VAL A 184 21.08 7.66 11.74
CA VAL A 184 22.28 7.23 11.00
C VAL A 184 22.10 5.82 10.44
N LYS A 185 21.58 4.88 11.23
CA LYS A 185 21.35 3.49 10.79
C LYS A 185 20.29 3.37 9.69
N LEU A 186 19.30 4.26 9.70
CA LEU A 186 18.23 4.31 8.70
C LEU A 186 18.57 5.20 7.51
N ASP A 187 19.77 5.78 7.45
CA ASP A 187 20.18 6.76 6.43
C ASP A 187 19.18 7.94 6.34
N ALA A 188 18.71 8.43 7.50
CA ALA A 188 17.73 9.50 7.60
C ALA A 188 18.41 10.83 7.97
N VAL A 189 17.99 11.92 7.33
CA VAL A 189 18.54 13.26 7.51
C VAL A 189 17.88 14.04 8.65
N ASN A 190 16.68 13.62 9.08
CA ASN A 190 15.96 14.26 10.17
C ASN A 190 15.09 13.25 10.94
N ARG A 191 14.53 13.71 12.07
CA ARG A 191 13.69 12.91 12.96
C ARG A 191 12.47 12.34 12.24
N ASP A 192 11.78 13.14 11.44
CA ASP A 192 10.53 12.72 10.79
C ASP A 192 10.78 11.65 9.72
N GLN A 193 11.84 11.81 8.92
CA GLN A 193 12.28 10.80 7.98
C GLN A 193 12.75 9.52 8.70
N THR A 194 13.36 9.66 9.89
CA THR A 194 13.73 8.51 10.72
C THR A 194 12.49 7.73 11.14
N LEU A 195 11.46 8.42 11.62
CA LEU A 195 10.18 7.80 12.00
C LEU A 195 9.50 7.15 10.80
N PHE A 196 9.45 7.84 9.66
CA PHE A 196 8.87 7.32 8.43
C PHE A 196 9.57 6.04 7.97
N LYS A 197 10.91 6.05 7.85
CA LYS A 197 11.70 4.87 7.45
C LYS A 197 11.57 3.73 8.48
N ALA A 198 11.55 4.04 9.77
CA ALA A 198 11.36 3.04 10.82
C ALA A 198 9.98 2.35 10.72
N ALA A 199 8.92 3.11 10.42
CA ALA A 199 7.58 2.57 10.18
C ALA A 199 7.52 1.71 8.91
N GLN A 200 8.11 2.18 7.80
CA GLN A 200 8.16 1.41 6.55
C GLN A 200 8.86 0.04 6.71
N LEU A 201 9.89 -0.03 7.55
CA LEU A 201 10.62 -1.26 7.85
C LEU A 201 9.96 -2.12 8.94
N GLY A 202 8.82 -1.69 9.49
CA GLY A 202 8.09 -2.43 10.52
C GLY A 202 8.71 -2.36 11.93
N PHE A 203 9.68 -1.48 12.18
CA PHE A 203 10.19 -1.23 13.53
C PHE A 203 9.14 -0.54 14.43
N LEU A 204 8.27 0.25 13.80
CA LEU A 204 7.13 0.89 14.43
C LEU A 204 5.87 0.16 13.93
N GLY A 205 5.13 -0.46 14.84
CA GLY A 205 3.81 -1.01 14.54
C GLY A 205 2.76 0.09 14.43
N MET A 206 1.47 -0.27 14.46
CA MET A 206 0.40 0.73 14.56
C MET A 206 0.59 1.55 15.84
N ILE A 207 0.72 2.87 15.67
CA ILE A 207 0.73 3.83 16.75
C ILE A 207 -0.71 3.91 17.24
N ARG A 208 -0.96 3.45 18.45
CA ARG A 208 -2.26 3.53 19.13
C ARG A 208 -2.24 4.67 20.14
#